data_AF-D6WDT5-F1
#
_entry.id   AF-D6WDT5-F1
#
_cell.length_a   1.000
_cell.length_b   1.000
_cell.length_c   1.000
_cell.angle_alpha   90.00
_cell.angle_beta   90.00
_cell.angle_gamma   90.00
#
_symmetry.space_group_name_H-M   'P 1'
#
loop_
_entity.id
_entity.type
_entity.pdbx_description
1 polymer ?
#
loop_
_entity_poly.entity_id
_entity_poly.type
_entity_poly.pdbx_seq_one_letter_code
_entity_poly.pdbx_strand_id
1 'polypeptide(L)'
;MSSALVQKGLEIVDPDFRKQAKVKKSKNNTKDVFNLIPDELKITKNISRKGRKEKTGVLSTSKKLTVLEAKKTFKSKDEILKENLKKLKEIKNVCTIELDKETTEKIIQRAVTRRPVKEKKKRKKAQTTVFTEEDFKKFEEEYTG
;
A
#
# COMPACT_ATOMS: atom_id res chain seq x y z
N MET A 1 10.36 -3.40 6.46
CA MET A 1 11.03 -2.71 5.33
C MET A 1 11.35 -1.29 5.74
N SER A 2 12.57 -0.81 5.49
CA SER A 2 12.96 0.56 5.86
C SER A 2 12.40 1.58 4.86
N SER A 3 12.02 2.75 5.35
CA SER A 3 11.51 3.85 4.50
C SER A 3 12.53 4.30 3.46
N ALA A 4 13.82 4.27 3.80
CA ALA A 4 14.92 4.60 2.89
C ALA A 4 15.00 3.66 1.69
N LEU A 5 14.75 2.36 1.89
CA LEU A 5 14.75 1.40 0.79
C LEU A 5 13.59 1.66 -0.17
N VAL A 6 12.40 1.97 0.36
CA VAL A 6 11.23 2.34 -0.44
C VAL A 6 11.48 3.62 -1.24
N GLN A 7 12.11 4.64 -0.65
CA GLN A 7 12.46 5.88 -1.35
C GLN A 7 13.46 5.65 -2.48
N LYS A 8 14.50 4.82 -2.27
CA LYS A 8 15.45 4.45 -3.31
C LYS A 8 14.78 3.64 -4.43
N GLY A 9 13.85 2.75 -4.08
CA GLY A 9 13.04 2.02 -5.06
C GLY A 9 12.20 2.97 -5.93
N LEU A 10 11.53 3.94 -5.32
CA LEU A 10 10.74 4.94 -6.05
C LEU A 10 11.58 5.85 -6.93
N GLU A 11 12.82 6.17 -6.53
CA GLU A 11 13.74 6.96 -7.34
C GLU A 11 14.15 6.27 -8.65
N ILE A 12 14.25 4.95 -8.63
CA ILE A 12 14.57 4.15 -9.83
C ILE A 12 13.42 4.20 -10.84
N VAL A 13 12.18 4.19 -10.35
CA VAL A 13 10.97 4.10 -11.18
C VAL A 13 10.46 5.47 -11.62
N ASP A 14 10.63 6.48 -10.76
CA ASP A 14 10.16 7.83 -10.98
C ASP A 14 11.31 8.81 -10.67
N PRO A 15 12.11 9.21 -11.67
CA PRO A 15 13.23 10.15 -11.46
C PRO A 15 12.76 11.52 -10.95
N ASP A 16 11.51 11.88 -11.20
CA ASP A 16 10.88 13.11 -10.69
C ASP A 16 10.37 12.99 -9.24
N PHE A 17 10.39 11.79 -8.65
CA PHE A 17 9.95 11.56 -7.26
C PHE A 17 10.73 12.44 -6.27
N ARG A 18 12.05 12.59 -6.48
CA ARG A 18 12.88 13.50 -5.67
C ARG A 18 12.58 14.98 -5.93
N LYS A 19 12.19 15.35 -7.15
CA LYS A 19 11.85 16.75 -7.47
C LYS A 19 10.61 17.18 -6.69
N GLN A 20 9.56 16.35 -6.68
CA GLN A 20 8.33 16.62 -5.92
C GLN A 20 8.56 16.67 -4.40
N ALA A 21 9.41 15.79 -3.87
CA ALA A 21 9.76 15.80 -2.44
C ALA A 21 10.51 17.08 -2.01
N LYS A 22 11.35 17.64 -2.89
CA LYS A 22 12.13 18.87 -2.63
C LYS A 22 11.35 20.17 -2.81
N VAL A 23 10.14 20.16 -3.40
CA VAL A 23 9.32 21.38 -3.60
C VAL A 23 8.79 21.99 -2.29
N LYS A 24 8.90 21.32 -1.13
CA LYS A 24 8.37 21.82 0.15
C LYS A 24 9.18 22.94 0.84
N LYS A 25 10.15 23.58 0.17
CA LYS A 25 10.83 24.79 0.67
C LYS A 25 10.87 25.89 -0.39
N SER A 26 9.75 26.18 -1.04
CA SER A 26 9.60 27.43 -1.77
C SER A 26 9.49 28.56 -0.73
N LYS A 27 10.51 29.41 -0.64
CA LYS A 27 10.44 30.71 0.06
C LYS A 27 9.19 31.44 -0.45
N ASN A 28 8.31 31.84 0.48
CA ASN A 28 7.07 32.58 0.23
C ASN A 28 7.38 33.94 -0.41
N ASN A 29 7.58 33.98 -1.72
CA ASN A 29 7.67 35.22 -2.50
C ASN A 29 6.64 35.20 -3.63
N THR A 30 5.40 34.83 -3.31
CA THR A 30 4.28 35.03 -4.24
C THR A 30 3.16 35.76 -3.50
N LYS A 31 2.71 36.82 -4.17
CA LYS A 31 1.72 37.83 -3.80
C LYS A 31 0.36 37.22 -3.47
N ASP A 32 0.27 36.49 -2.37
CA ASP A 32 -0.98 35.93 -1.90
C ASP A 32 -1.76 37.04 -1.18
N VAL A 33 -3.00 37.32 -1.61
CA VAL A 33 -3.81 38.42 -1.07
C VAL A 33 -4.01 38.28 0.44
N PHE A 34 -4.03 37.05 0.96
CA PHE A 34 -4.11 36.78 2.40
C PHE A 34 -2.84 37.11 3.19
N ASN A 35 -1.68 37.25 2.53
CA ASN A 35 -0.46 37.74 3.17
C ASN A 35 -0.43 39.27 3.31
N LEU A 36 -1.30 39.99 2.60
CA LEU A 36 -1.48 41.44 2.73
C LEU A 36 -2.35 41.82 3.94
N ILE A 37 -3.11 40.87 4.48
CA ILE A 37 -3.93 41.07 5.67
C ILE A 37 -2.99 41.10 6.90
N PRO A 38 -3.09 42.09 7.80
CA PRO A 38 -2.37 42.11 9.07
C PRO A 38 -2.67 40.87 9.93
N ASP A 39 -1.68 40.38 10.69
CA ASP A 39 -1.82 39.15 11.49
C ASP A 39 -2.93 39.23 12.56
N GLU A 40 -3.26 40.43 13.02
CA GLU A 40 -4.33 40.69 13.99
C GLU A 40 -5.74 40.40 13.44
N LEU A 41 -5.91 40.54 12.12
CA LEU A 41 -7.19 40.31 11.44
C LEU A 41 -7.30 38.88 10.89
N LYS A 42 -6.26 38.05 11.03
CA LYS A 42 -6.25 36.68 10.55
C LYS A 42 -6.97 35.76 11.54
N ILE A 43 -7.87 34.94 11.01
CA ILE A 43 -8.48 33.84 11.76
C ILE A 43 -7.40 32.77 11.98
N THR A 44 -6.87 32.71 13.19
CA THR A 44 -5.82 31.76 13.60
C THR A 44 -6.33 30.73 14.61
N LYS A 45 -5.81 29.50 14.54
CA LYS A 45 -5.98 28.44 15.53
C LYS A 45 -4.62 28.10 16.13
N ASN A 46 -4.58 27.97 17.45
CA ASN A 46 -3.41 27.50 18.17
C ASN A 46 -3.34 25.97 18.08
N ILE A 47 -2.29 25.44 17.45
CA ILE A 47 -2.04 24.00 17.38
C ILE A 47 -0.78 23.70 18.19
N SER A 48 -0.86 22.72 19.08
CA SER A 48 0.30 22.20 19.80
C SER A 48 0.88 21.01 19.05
N ARG A 49 2.15 21.09 18.64
CA ARG A 49 2.89 19.96 18.06
C ARG A 49 4.24 19.87 18.76
N LYS A 50 4.56 18.68 19.28
CA LYS A 50 5.85 18.36 19.94
C LYS A 50 6.24 19.38 21.04
N GLY A 51 5.28 19.76 21.89
CA GLY A 51 5.53 20.67 23.02
C GLY A 51 5.67 22.16 22.65
N ARG A 52 5.55 22.53 21.37
CA ARG A 52 5.52 23.94 20.93
C ARG A 52 4.12 24.33 20.48
N LYS A 53 3.67 25.51 20.93
CA LYS A 53 2.41 26.13 20.51
C LYS A 53 2.69 26.97 19.27
N GLU A 54 2.07 26.62 18.15
CA GLU A 54 2.18 27.36 16.88
C GLU A 54 0.82 27.95 16.50
N LYS A 55 0.81 29.22 16.10
CA LYS A 55 -0.37 29.87 15.51
C LYS A 55 -0.45 29.46 14.04
N THR A 56 -1.54 28.82 13.65
CA THR A 56 -1.78 28.40 12.26
C THR A 56 -3.01 29.11 11.72
N GLY A 57 -2.93 29.69 10.52
CA GLY A 57 -4.08 30.30 9.86
C GLY A 57 -5.12 29.23 9.52
N VAL A 58 -6.38 29.45 9.92
CA VAL A 58 -7.49 28.52 9.62
C VAL A 58 -7.85 28.57 8.14
N LEU A 59 -7.80 29.76 7.57
CA LEU A 59 -7.94 30.03 6.15
C LEU A 59 -6.54 29.99 5.52
N SER A 60 -5.99 28.78 5.37
CA SER A 60 -4.80 28.60 4.54
C SER A 60 -5.21 28.60 3.07
N THR A 61 -4.46 29.28 2.21
CA THR A 61 -4.55 29.14 0.76
C THR A 61 -3.96 27.81 0.32
N SER A 62 -4.64 26.71 0.64
CA SER A 62 -4.46 25.50 -0.16
C SER A 62 -4.83 25.89 -1.59
N LYS A 63 -3.87 25.82 -2.52
CA LYS A 63 -4.10 26.12 -3.95
C LYS A 63 -5.42 25.47 -4.36
N LYS A 64 -6.45 26.28 -4.61
CA LYS A 64 -7.75 25.77 -5.04
C LYS A 64 -7.51 25.17 -6.42
N LEU A 65 -7.56 23.85 -6.50
CA LEU A 65 -7.30 23.11 -7.73
C LEU A 65 -8.42 23.49 -8.70
N THR A 66 -8.08 24.36 -9.65
CA THR A 66 -9.07 24.88 -10.58
C THR A 66 -9.43 23.78 -11.58
N VAL A 67 -10.67 23.74 -12.10
CA VAL A 67 -11.08 22.71 -13.07
C VAL A 67 -10.13 22.64 -14.28
N LEU A 68 -9.58 23.79 -14.70
CA LEU A 68 -8.57 23.87 -15.76
C LEU A 68 -7.24 23.19 -15.37
N GLU A 69 -6.81 23.31 -14.12
CA GLU A 69 -5.63 22.63 -13.61
C GLU A 69 -5.87 21.13 -13.48
N ALA A 70 -7.06 20.73 -13.02
CA ALA A 70 -7.46 19.32 -12.94
C ALA A 70 -7.42 18.66 -14.32
N LYS A 71 -7.99 19.33 -15.34
CA LYS A 71 -7.99 18.86 -16.72
C LYS A 71 -6.58 18.71 -17.30
N LYS A 72 -5.63 19.59 -16.94
CA LYS A 72 -4.22 19.46 -17.37
C LYS A 72 -3.53 18.21 -16.81
N THR A 73 -3.94 17.77 -15.62
CA THR A 73 -3.40 16.56 -14.98
C THR A 73 -4.18 15.29 -15.29
N PHE A 74 -5.33 15.42 -15.97
CA PHE A 74 -6.18 14.29 -16.29
C PHE A 74 -5.57 13.53 -17.46
N LYS A 75 -5.10 12.32 -17.19
CA LYS A 75 -4.57 11.40 -18.20
C LYS A 75 -5.65 10.43 -18.63
N SER A 76 -5.63 10.05 -19.90
CA SER A 76 -6.53 8.99 -20.39
C SER A 76 -6.16 7.64 -19.75
N LYS A 77 -7.11 6.70 -19.69
CA LYS A 77 -6.85 5.36 -19.14
C LYS A 77 -5.70 4.66 -19.87
N ASP A 78 -5.61 4.85 -21.18
CA ASP A 78 -4.61 4.24 -22.04
C ASP A 78 -3.21 4.84 -21.80
N GLU A 79 -3.12 6.16 -21.60
CA GLU A 79 -1.89 6.82 -21.19
C GLU A 79 -1.39 6.30 -19.84
N ILE A 80 -2.29 6.20 -18.85
CA ILE A 80 -1.94 5.68 -17.52
C ILE A 80 -1.43 4.23 -17.63
N LEU A 81 -2.12 3.39 -18.42
CA LEU A 81 -1.70 2.02 -18.64
C LEU A 81 -0.32 1.95 -19.30
N LYS A 82 -0.08 2.76 -20.33
CA LYS A 82 1.20 2.81 -21.05
C LYS A 82 2.35 3.27 -20.15
N GLU A 83 2.13 4.30 -19.32
CA GLU A 83 3.10 4.75 -18.33
C GLU A 83 3.40 3.67 -17.29
N ASN A 84 2.37 3.01 -16.75
CA ASN A 84 2.54 1.94 -15.77
C ASN A 84 3.31 0.76 -16.34
N LEU A 85 3.02 0.34 -17.58
CA LEU A 85 3.77 -0.73 -18.25
C LEU A 85 5.23 -0.36 -18.47
N LYS A 86 5.52 0.90 -18.81
CA LYS A 86 6.91 1.39 -18.92
C LYS A 86 7.65 1.28 -17.59
N LYS A 87 7.03 1.77 -16.50
CA LYS A 87 7.57 1.68 -15.15
C LYS A 87 7.82 0.24 -14.71
N LEU A 88 6.87 -0.67 -14.98
CA LEU A 88 7.04 -2.09 -14.67
C LEU A 88 8.19 -2.75 -15.44
N LYS A 89 8.42 -2.34 -16.69
CA LYS A 89 9.59 -2.80 -17.47
C LYS A 89 10.90 -2.28 -16.87
N GLU A 90 10.96 -1.02 -16.46
CA GLU A 90 12.14 -0.46 -15.79
C GLU A 90 12.46 -1.20 -14.48
N ILE A 91 11.43 -1.48 -13.67
CA ILE A 91 11.57 -2.31 -12.47
C ILE A 91 12.11 -3.70 -12.83
N LYS A 92 11.55 -4.34 -13.85
CA LYS A 92 12.00 -5.68 -14.30
C LYS A 92 13.48 -5.65 -14.71
N ASN A 93 13.91 -4.63 -15.44
CA ASN A 93 15.29 -4.54 -15.92
C ASN A 93 16.30 -4.33 -14.77
N VAL A 94 15.90 -3.62 -13.72
CA VAL A 94 16.77 -3.37 -12.56
C VAL A 94 16.72 -4.51 -11.54
N CYS A 95 15.59 -5.21 -11.44
CA CYS A 95 15.42 -6.30 -10.50
C CYS A 95 16.17 -7.55 -11.00
N THR A 96 17.28 -7.88 -10.34
CA THR A 96 18.05 -9.12 -10.59
C THR A 96 17.45 -10.35 -9.92
N ILE A 97 16.36 -10.17 -9.15
CA ILE A 97 15.74 -11.26 -8.39
C ILE A 97 14.72 -11.96 -9.28
N GLU A 98 15.05 -13.18 -9.67
CA GLU A 98 14.10 -14.10 -10.26
C GLU A 98 13.32 -14.80 -9.15
N LEU A 99 12.00 -14.58 -9.12
CA LEU A 99 11.11 -15.25 -8.18
C LEU A 99 10.62 -16.56 -8.78
N ASP A 100 10.62 -17.62 -7.97
CA ASP A 100 10.06 -18.89 -8.38
C ASP A 100 8.55 -18.78 -8.64
N LYS A 101 8.05 -19.57 -9.60
CA LYS A 101 6.64 -19.56 -10.03
C LYS A 101 5.70 -19.76 -8.84
N GLU A 102 6.00 -20.69 -7.95
CA GLU A 102 5.18 -20.94 -6.76
C GLU A 102 5.09 -19.73 -5.83
N THR A 103 6.20 -19.00 -5.67
CA THR A 103 6.23 -17.80 -4.84
C THR A 103 5.44 -16.66 -5.47
N THR A 104 5.55 -16.48 -6.78
CA THR A 104 4.78 -15.46 -7.52
C THR A 104 3.28 -15.72 -7.43
N GLU A 105 2.84 -16.98 -7.60
CA GLU A 105 1.43 -17.35 -7.47
C GLU A 105 0.89 -17.09 -6.06
N LYS A 106 1.66 -17.40 -5.02
CA LYS A 106 1.28 -17.11 -3.62
C LYS A 106 1.14 -15.61 -3.38
N ILE A 107 2.04 -14.78 -3.91
CA ILE A 107 1.99 -13.32 -3.80
C ILE A 107 0.74 -12.78 -4.50
N ILE A 108 0.46 -13.24 -5.72
CA ILE A 108 -0.71 -12.83 -6.51
C ILE A 108 -2.00 -13.22 -5.78
N GLN A 109 -2.12 -14.47 -5.33
CA GLN A 109 -3.30 -14.95 -4.60
C GLN A 109 -3.55 -14.15 -3.33
N ARG A 110 -2.50 -13.81 -2.58
CA ARG A 110 -2.61 -12.95 -1.40
C ARG A 110 -3.08 -11.54 -1.76
N ALA A 111 -2.57 -10.95 -2.85
CA ALA A 111 -2.96 -9.62 -3.28
C ALA A 111 -4.45 -9.55 -3.67
N VAL A 112 -4.94 -10.57 -4.38
CA VAL A 112 -6.35 -10.69 -4.79
C VAL A 112 -7.27 -10.93 -3.59
N THR A 113 -6.93 -11.91 -2.74
CA THR A 113 -7.79 -12.32 -1.62
C THR A 113 -7.67 -11.42 -0.38
N ARG A 114 -6.64 -10.55 -0.33
CA ARG A 114 -6.24 -9.74 0.83
C ARG A 114 -6.00 -10.55 2.11
N ARG A 115 -5.79 -11.86 1.99
CA ARG A 115 -5.61 -12.79 3.10
C ARG A 115 -4.34 -13.63 2.89
N PRO A 116 -3.68 -14.11 3.97
CA PRO A 116 -2.60 -15.07 3.83
C PRO A 116 -3.07 -16.32 3.06
N VAL A 117 -2.22 -16.82 2.16
CA VAL A 117 -2.50 -18.06 1.41
C VAL A 117 -2.50 -19.21 2.40
N LYS A 118 -3.65 -19.86 2.56
CA LYS A 118 -3.76 -21.05 3.41
C LYS A 118 -3.04 -22.20 2.73
N GLU A 119 -2.23 -22.93 3.49
CA GLU A 119 -1.66 -24.17 3.01
C GLU A 119 -2.79 -25.14 2.64
N LYS A 120 -2.63 -25.82 1.49
CA LYS A 120 -3.55 -26.87 1.09
C LYS A 120 -3.49 -27.95 2.16
N LYS A 121 -4.58 -28.11 2.92
CA LYS A 121 -4.70 -29.19 3.90
C LYS A 121 -4.47 -30.51 3.16
N LYS A 122 -3.43 -31.25 3.55
CA LYS A 122 -3.21 -32.61 3.05
C LYS A 122 -4.48 -33.40 3.34
N ARG A 123 -5.00 -34.11 2.33
CA ARG A 123 -6.13 -35.03 2.53
C ARG A 123 -5.73 -35.97 3.66
N LYS A 124 -6.55 -36.04 4.72
CA LYS A 124 -6.36 -37.03 5.77
C LYS A 124 -6.41 -38.38 5.07
N LYS A 125 -5.33 -39.17 5.19
CA LYS A 125 -5.36 -40.56 4.75
C LYS A 125 -6.52 -41.24 5.49
N ALA A 126 -7.23 -42.13 4.81
CA ALA A 126 -8.24 -42.95 5.47
C ALA A 126 -7.55 -43.62 6.68
N GLN A 127 -8.10 -43.38 7.87
CA GLN A 127 -7.62 -44.06 9.07
C GLN A 127 -8.05 -45.51 8.90
N THR A 128 -7.11 -46.39 8.63
CA THR A 128 -7.34 -47.83 8.74
C THR A 128 -7.55 -48.12 10.22
N THR A 129 -8.78 -48.41 10.61
CA THR A 129 -9.05 -48.91 11.96
C THR A 129 -8.29 -50.22 12.13
N VAL A 130 -7.61 -50.38 13.27
CA VAL A 130 -6.94 -51.64 13.61
C VAL A 130 -7.96 -52.74 13.88
N PHE A 131 -9.17 -52.35 14.31
CA PHE A 131 -10.28 -53.27 14.56
C PHE A 131 -10.96 -53.68 13.26
N THR A 132 -11.15 -54.98 13.14
CA THR A 132 -11.92 -55.64 12.09
C THR A 132 -13.33 -55.93 12.58
N GLU A 133 -14.27 -56.15 11.65
CA GLU A 133 -15.66 -56.51 12.00
C GLU A 133 -15.74 -57.79 12.85
N GLU A 134 -14.75 -58.67 12.72
CA GLU A 134 -14.61 -59.89 13.54
C GLU A 134 -14.29 -59.59 15.01
N ASP A 135 -13.52 -58.53 15.28
CA ASP A 135 -13.18 -58.12 16.64
C ASP A 135 -14.40 -57.57 17.38
N PHE A 136 -15.31 -56.89 16.66
CA PHE A 136 -16.58 -56.41 17.22
C PHE A 136 -17.52 -57.55 17.61
N LYS A 137 -17.58 -58.63 16.81
CA LYS A 137 -18.39 -59.81 17.14
C LYS A 137 -17.92 -60.51 18.41
N LYS A 138 -16.60 -60.69 18.57
CA LYS A 138 -16.03 -61.26 19.79
C LYS A 138 -16.35 -60.41 21.02
N PHE A 139 -16.32 -59.09 20.86
CA PHE A 139 -16.64 -58.16 21.94
C PHE A 139 -18.13 -58.22 22.32
N GLU A 140 -19.04 -58.35 21.35
CA GLU A 140 -20.47 -58.53 21.60
C GLU A 140 -20.75 -59.82 22.36
N GLU A 141 -20.11 -60.93 21.98
CA GLU A 141 -20.23 -62.22 22.65
C GLU A 141 -19.72 -62.17 24.10
N GLU A 142 -18.59 -61.49 24.36
CA GLU A 142 -18.02 -61.34 25.71
C GLU A 142 -18.83 -60.39 26.61
N TYR A 143 -19.55 -59.42 26.02
CA TYR A 143 -20.32 -58.44 26.79
C TYR A 143 -21.77 -58.87 27.05
N THR A 144 -22.30 -59.80 26.25
CA THR A 144 -23.69 -60.28 26.36
C THR A 144 -23.83 -61.72 26.86
N GLY A 145 -22.72 -62.47 26.95
CA GLY A 145 -22.62 -63.79 27.62
C GLY A 145 -22.27 -63.69 29.09
#